data_AF-A0A833UTP3-F1
#
_entry.id   AF-A0A833UTP3-F1
#
_cell.length_a   1.000
_cell.length_b   1.000
_cell.length_c   1.000
_cell.angle_alpha   90.00
_cell.angle_beta   90.00
_cell.angle_gamma   90.00
#
_symmetry.space_group_name_H-M   'P 1'
#
loop_
_entity.id
_entity.type
_entity.pdbx_description
1 polymer ?
#
loop_
_entity_poly.entity_id
_entity_poly.type
_entity_poly.pdbx_seq_one_letter_code
_entity_poly.pdbx_strand_id
1 'polypeptide(L)'
;IRDLTFVIQGFGNVGSWAAKLIHERGGRIIAVSDITGAVRNPNGIDITDLLSHKESTGNLKGFHGGEAMDSNELLVHDCDVLIPCALGGVLNRFEHSAMISSHLLISAVLLVGSLLIT
;
A
#
# COMPACT_ATOMS: atom_id res chain seq x y z
N ILE A 1 -4.07 -15.48 -1.13
CA ILE A 1 -4.35 -14.09 -0.71
C ILE A 1 -5.52 -13.44 -1.49
N ARG A 2 -6.32 -14.21 -2.25
CA ARG A 2 -7.27 -13.67 -3.23
C ARG A 2 -8.53 -13.04 -2.61
N ASP A 3 -8.86 -13.46 -1.40
CA ASP A 3 -10.01 -12.95 -0.64
C ASP A 3 -9.61 -11.85 0.36
N LEU A 4 -8.34 -11.42 0.32
CA LEU A 4 -7.81 -10.40 1.23
C LEU A 4 -7.72 -9.04 0.55
N THR A 5 -8.03 -8.02 1.33
CA THR A 5 -7.88 -6.61 1.02
C THR A 5 -6.58 -6.06 1.60
N PHE A 6 -5.89 -5.26 0.79
CA PHE A 6 -4.57 -4.73 1.11
C PHE A 6 -4.56 -3.21 1.01
N VAL A 7 -3.87 -2.60 1.97
CA VAL A 7 -3.59 -1.17 2.00
C VAL A 7 -2.08 -0.98 2.05
N ILE A 8 -1.54 -0.12 1.19
CA ILE A 8 -0.09 0.09 1.07
C ILE A 8 0.23 1.53 1.38
N GLN A 9 0.99 1.75 2.45
CA GLN A 9 1.46 3.07 2.83
C GLN A 9 2.88 3.27 2.32
N GLY A 10 3.05 4.00 1.22
CA GLY A 10 4.35 4.31 0.62
C GLY A 10 4.59 3.58 -0.71
N PHE A 11 4.21 4.21 -1.82
CA PHE A 11 4.37 3.69 -3.19
C PHE A 11 5.70 4.10 -3.85
N GLY A 12 6.80 3.91 -3.11
CA GLY A 12 8.17 4.04 -3.62
C GLY A 12 8.72 2.68 -4.08
N ASN A 13 10.05 2.55 -4.16
CA ASN A 13 10.72 1.33 -4.62
C ASN A 13 10.18 0.05 -3.96
N VAL A 14 10.08 -0.02 -2.64
CA VAL A 14 9.62 -1.24 -1.96
C VAL A 14 8.11 -1.45 -2.11
N GLY A 15 7.31 -0.41 -1.85
CA GLY A 15 5.86 -0.54 -1.85
C GLY A 15 5.26 -0.78 -3.23
N SER A 16 5.87 -0.25 -4.29
CA SER A 16 5.42 -0.50 -5.67
C SER A 16 5.66 -1.97 -6.08
N TRP A 17 6.81 -2.54 -5.72
CA TRP A 17 7.09 -3.96 -5.91
C TRP A 17 6.18 -4.86 -5.06
N ALA A 18 5.95 -4.51 -3.79
CA ALA A 18 5.01 -5.23 -2.94
C ALA A 18 3.60 -5.23 -3.53
N ALA A 19 3.12 -4.05 -3.98
CA ALA A 19 1.82 -3.91 -4.63
C ALA A 19 1.69 -4.81 -5.86
N LYS A 20 2.71 -4.79 -6.73
CA LYS A 20 2.75 -5.61 -7.94
C LYS A 20 2.67 -7.09 -7.60
N LEU A 21 3.51 -7.57 -6.69
CA LEU A 21 3.56 -8.97 -6.28
C LEU A 21 2.27 -9.47 -5.61
N ILE A 22 1.58 -8.62 -4.87
CA ILE A 22 0.27 -8.91 -4.26
C ILE A 22 -0.80 -8.98 -5.35
N HIS A 23 -0.82 -8.00 -6.24
CA HIS A 23 -1.76 -7.93 -7.35
C HIS A 23 -1.62 -9.15 -8.28
N GLU A 24 -0.40 -9.54 -8.66
CA GLU A 24 -0.11 -10.74 -9.47
C GLU A 24 -0.56 -12.05 -8.80
N ARG A 25 -0.52 -12.11 -7.45
CA ARG A 25 -1.02 -13.25 -6.68
C ARG A 25 -2.54 -13.19 -6.46
N GLY A 26 -3.21 -12.17 -7.00
CA GLY A 26 -4.66 -11.95 -6.97
C GLY A 26 -5.18 -11.29 -5.70
N GLY A 27 -4.31 -10.69 -4.87
CA GLY A 27 -4.75 -9.89 -3.72
C GLY A 27 -5.37 -8.57 -4.18
N ARG A 28 -6.41 -8.11 -3.46
CA ARG A 28 -7.13 -6.88 -3.80
C ARG A 28 -6.52 -5.69 -3.07
N ILE A 29 -5.82 -4.81 -3.78
CA ILE A 29 -5.30 -3.59 -3.18
C ILE A 29 -6.37 -2.51 -3.27
N ILE A 30 -6.85 -2.04 -2.13
CA ILE A 30 -7.97 -1.10 -2.04
C ILE A 30 -7.54 0.33 -1.74
N ALA A 31 -6.32 0.53 -1.22
CA ALA A 31 -5.76 1.87 -1.05
C ALA A 31 -4.22 1.87 -1.12
N VAL A 32 -3.67 2.95 -1.66
CA VAL A 32 -2.23 3.18 -1.82
C VAL A 32 -1.92 4.66 -1.50
N SER A 33 -0.87 4.93 -0.72
CA SER A 33 -0.34 6.29 -0.54
C SER A 33 1.15 6.42 -0.88
N ASP A 34 1.57 7.64 -1.15
CA ASP A 34 2.97 8.06 -1.15
C ASP A 34 3.08 9.52 -0.66
N ILE A 35 4.25 10.14 -0.84
CA ILE A 35 4.49 11.55 -0.46
C ILE A 35 3.64 12.55 -1.25
N THR A 36 3.07 12.14 -2.38
CA THR A 36 2.33 13.02 -3.31
C THR A 36 0.83 13.01 -3.03
N GLY A 37 0.32 11.93 -2.41
CA GLY A 37 -1.06 11.78 -1.99
C GLY A 37 -1.45 10.32 -1.76
N ALA A 38 -2.74 10.05 -1.70
CA ALA A 38 -3.28 8.71 -1.56
C ALA A 38 -4.48 8.50 -2.48
N VAL A 39 -4.67 7.25 -2.89
CA VAL A 39 -5.74 6.79 -3.79
C VAL A 39 -6.43 5.60 -3.16
N ARG A 40 -7.77 5.55 -3.23
CA ARG A 40 -8.60 4.41 -2.83
C ARG A 40 -9.48 3.93 -3.96
N ASN A 41 -9.72 2.63 -3.99
CA ASN A 41 -10.78 2.00 -4.77
C ASN A 41 -11.26 0.74 -4.04
N PRO A 42 -12.46 0.73 -3.43
CA PRO A 42 -13.01 -0.44 -2.74
C PRO A 42 -13.13 -1.69 -3.64
N ASN A 43 -13.25 -1.49 -4.95
CA ASN A 43 -13.33 -2.58 -5.92
C ASN A 43 -11.96 -3.14 -6.31
N GLY A 44 -10.87 -2.49 -5.88
CA GLY A 44 -9.51 -2.83 -6.23
C GLY A 44 -8.90 -1.81 -7.20
N ILE A 45 -7.64 -1.48 -6.93
CA ILE A 45 -6.81 -0.63 -7.77
C ILE A 45 -6.04 -1.52 -8.75
N ASP A 46 -6.07 -1.19 -10.04
CA ASP A 46 -5.17 -1.80 -11.01
C ASP A 46 -3.75 -1.25 -10.78
N ILE A 47 -2.87 -2.11 -10.28
CA ILE A 47 -1.50 -1.71 -9.93
C ILE A 47 -0.65 -1.48 -11.19
N THR A 48 -0.95 -2.15 -12.29
CA THR A 48 -0.23 -1.95 -13.55
C THR A 48 -0.48 -0.54 -14.07
N ASP A 49 -1.75 -0.13 -14.08
CA ASP A 49 -2.15 1.22 -14.50
C ASP A 49 -1.63 2.29 -13.53
N LEU A 50 -1.68 2.03 -12.21
CA LEU A 50 -1.16 2.96 -11.22
C LEU A 50 0.36 3.16 -11.35
N LEU A 51 1.12 2.10 -11.66
CA LEU A 51 2.55 2.19 -11.95
C LEU A 51 2.81 3.06 -13.17
N SER A 52 2.11 2.82 -14.29
CA SER A 52 2.25 3.64 -15.51
C SER A 52 1.88 5.11 -15.28
N HIS A 53 0.84 5.38 -14.50
CA HIS A 53 0.47 6.74 -14.09
C HIS A 53 1.56 7.41 -13.25
N LYS A 54 2.10 6.68 -12.26
CA LYS A 54 3.16 7.19 -11.39
C LYS A 54 4.46 7.44 -12.16
N GLU A 55 4.81 6.59 -13.12
CA GLU A 55 5.98 6.75 -13.99
C GLU A 55 5.84 7.97 -14.91
N SER A 56 4.65 8.20 -15.47
CA SER A 56 4.40 9.31 -16.39
C SER A 56 4.24 10.67 -15.70
N THR A 57 3.60 10.72 -14.53
CA THR A 57 3.26 11.98 -13.85
C THR A 57 4.15 12.29 -12.65
N GLY A 58 4.87 11.29 -12.14
CA GLY A 58 5.61 11.39 -10.89
C GLY A 58 4.72 11.46 -9.64
N ASN A 59 3.38 11.33 -9.75
CA ASN A 59 2.44 11.52 -8.64
C ASN A 59 1.33 10.45 -8.65
N LEU A 60 0.69 10.22 -7.49
CA LEU A 60 -0.55 9.42 -7.41
C LEU A 60 -1.81 10.26 -7.67
N LYS A 61 -1.72 11.58 -7.44
CA LYS A 61 -2.82 12.51 -7.72
C LYS A 61 -3.22 12.47 -9.19
N GLY A 62 -4.53 12.55 -9.44
CA GLY A 62 -5.09 12.52 -10.79
C GLY A 62 -5.17 11.14 -11.43
N PHE A 63 -4.85 10.06 -10.69
CA PHE A 63 -5.09 8.71 -11.17
C PHE A 63 -6.59 8.46 -11.33
N HIS A 64 -7.02 8.00 -12.50
CA HIS A 64 -8.43 7.80 -12.82
C HIS A 64 -9.03 6.48 -12.31
N GLY A 65 -8.19 5.50 -11.95
CA GLY A 65 -8.64 4.20 -11.45
C GLY A 65 -9.03 4.18 -9.96
N GLY A 66 -9.18 5.34 -9.32
CA GLY A 66 -9.58 5.46 -7.93
C GLY A 66 -9.89 6.89 -7.52
N GLU A 67 -10.33 7.05 -6.28
CA GLU A 67 -10.62 8.34 -5.66
C GLU A 67 -9.42 8.82 -4.83
N ALA A 68 -9.17 10.12 -4.82
CA ALA A 68 -8.21 10.70 -3.89
C ALA A 68 -8.70 10.50 -2.44
N MET A 69 -7.77 10.20 -1.54
CA MET A 69 -8.04 10.11 -0.10
C MET A 69 -6.96 10.82 0.71
N ASP A 70 -7.22 11.09 1.99
CA ASP A 70 -6.20 11.59 2.91
C ASP A 70 -5.25 10.48 3.33
N SER A 71 -3.94 10.75 3.36
CA SER A 71 -2.93 9.76 3.74
C SER A 71 -3.03 9.31 5.20
N ASN A 72 -3.58 10.13 6.10
CA ASN A 72 -3.81 9.74 7.49
C ASN A 72 -5.02 8.81 7.62
N GLU A 73 -6.06 9.02 6.79
CA GLU A 73 -7.21 8.11 6.72
C GLU A 73 -6.81 6.72 6.22
N LEU A 74 -5.75 6.63 5.41
CA LEU A 74 -5.25 5.35 4.89
C LEU A 74 -4.75 4.42 6.00
N LEU A 75 -4.13 4.96 7.05
CA LEU A 75 -3.57 4.16 8.16
C LEU A 75 -4.65 3.48 9.00
N VAL A 76 -5.85 4.07 9.06
CA VAL A 76 -7.00 3.55 9.81
C VAL A 76 -8.04 2.93 8.87
N HIS A 77 -7.72 2.78 7.58
CA HIS A 77 -8.65 2.26 6.60
C HIS A 77 -8.91 0.78 6.84
N ASP A 78 -10.18 0.38 6.74
CA ASP A 78 -10.59 -1.00 6.96
C ASP A 78 -10.02 -1.90 5.85
N CYS A 79 -9.21 -2.88 6.25
CA CYS A 79 -8.54 -3.80 5.36
C CYS A 79 -8.11 -5.04 6.13
N ASP A 80 -7.79 -6.12 5.44
CA ASP A 80 -7.24 -7.32 6.08
C ASP A 80 -5.77 -7.13 6.43
N VAL A 81 -5.02 -6.48 5.54
CA VAL A 81 -3.56 -6.32 5.63
C VAL A 81 -3.12 -4.89 5.31
N LEU A 82 -2.43 -4.26 6.26
CA LEU A 82 -1.75 -2.98 6.08
C LEU A 82 -0.24 -3.18 5.92
N ILE A 83 0.35 -2.55 4.90
CA ILE A 83 1.77 -2.66 4.54
C ILE A 83 2.44 -1.27 4.59
N PRO A 84 3.13 -0.92 5.68
CA PRO A 84 3.92 0.30 5.78
C PRO A 84 5.29 0.17 5.08
N CYS A 85 5.50 1.03 4.09
CA CYS A 85 6.65 1.08 3.17
C CYS A 85 7.27 2.49 3.01
N ALA A 86 6.85 3.49 3.80
CA ALA A 86 7.21 4.89 3.56
C ALA A 86 8.59 5.33 4.13
N LEU A 87 8.91 5.01 5.39
CA LEU A 87 10.17 5.39 6.03
C LEU A 87 10.60 4.31 7.05
N GLY A 88 11.90 4.02 7.13
CA GLY A 88 12.45 3.27 8.26
C GLY A 88 12.22 4.05 9.54
N GLY A 89 11.43 3.52 10.47
CA GLY A 89 11.09 4.21 11.72
C GLY A 89 9.68 4.82 11.79
N VAL A 90 8.77 4.54 10.86
CA VAL A 90 7.32 4.88 11.01
C VAL A 90 6.71 4.26 12.29
N LEU A 91 7.35 3.22 12.84
CA LEU A 91 7.01 2.62 14.14
C LEU A 91 7.81 3.18 15.34
N ASN A 92 8.55 4.27 15.21
CA ASN A 92 9.26 4.88 16.33
C ASN A 92 8.48 6.10 16.84
N ARG A 93 7.68 5.89 17.90
CA ARG A 93 6.71 6.81 18.53
C ARG A 93 5.28 6.80 17.97
N PHE A 94 4.78 5.66 17.54
CA PHE A 94 3.35 5.39 17.68
C PHE A 94 3.18 4.25 18.66
N GLU A 95 2.95 4.65 19.90
CA GLU A 95 2.48 3.82 20.99
C GLU A 95 1.36 2.90 20.48
N HIS A 96 1.46 1.62 20.85
CA HIS A 96 0.36 0.67 20.87
C HIS A 96 -0.92 1.31 21.44
N SER A 97 -1.81 1.87 20.61
CA SER A 97 -3.20 2.07 21.01
C SER A 97 -4.08 2.52 19.86
N ALA A 98 -5.19 1.78 19.73
CA ALA A 98 -6.44 2.17 19.10
C ALA A 98 -6.52 2.15 17.56
N MET A 99 -7.13 1.05 17.09
CA MET A 99 -7.86 0.91 15.83
C MET A 99 -7.05 0.86 14.54
N ILE A 100 -6.39 -0.27 14.34
CA ILE A 100 -6.16 -0.76 12.98
C ILE A 100 -7.08 -1.97 12.80
N SER A 101 -8.08 -1.86 11.91
CA SER A 101 -9.01 -2.97 11.60
C SER A 101 -8.31 -4.17 10.94
N SER A 102 -7.03 -3.99 10.57
CA SER A 102 -6.20 -5.02 9.94
C SER A 102 -5.90 -6.18 10.86
N HIS A 103 -6.30 -7.37 10.42
CA HIS A 103 -6.02 -8.64 11.08
C HIS A 103 -4.53 -9.01 11.01
N LEU A 104 -3.75 -8.41 10.11
CA LEU A 104 -2.31 -8.64 10.00
C LEU A 104 -1.54 -7.37 9.58
N LEU A 105 -0.60 -6.94 10.43
CA LEU A 105 0.39 -5.91 10.10
C LEU A 105 1.67 -6.56 9.58
N ILE A 106 2.01 -6.34 8.31
CA ILE A 106 3.29 -6.79 7.75
C ILE A 106 4.21 -5.59 7.62
N SER A 107 5.15 -5.43 8.55
CA SER A 107 6.22 -4.43 8.39
C SER A 107 7.13 -4.84 7.24
N ALA A 108 7.03 -4.16 6.09
CA ALA A 108 7.83 -4.43 4.89
C ALA A 108 9.32 -4.02 5.01
N VAL A 109 9.76 -3.61 6.21
CA VAL A 109 11.16 -3.24 6.49
C VAL A 109 12.13 -4.42 6.31
N LEU A 110 11.65 -5.66 6.14
CA LEU A 110 12.54 -6.83 6.00
C LEU A 110 12.09 -7.87 4.97
N LEU A 111 11.76 -7.48 3.73
CA LEU A 111 11.46 -8.49 2.68
C LEU A 111 12.14 -8.26 1.32
N VAL A 112 13.15 -7.41 1.24
CA VAL A 112 14.00 -7.32 0.02
C VAL A 112 15.20 -8.29 0.07
N GLY A 113 15.37 -9.07 1.15
CA GLY A 113 16.52 -9.98 1.33
C GLY A 113 16.20 -11.48 1.31
N SER A 114 14.94 -11.91 1.44
CA SER A 114 14.61 -13.33 1.68
C SER A 114 13.79 -13.99 0.58
N LEU A 115 13.53 -13.32 -0.54
CA LEU A 115 12.86 -13.92 -1.71
C LEU A 115 13.79 -14.17 -2.92
N LEU A 116 15.10 -13.97 -2.77
CA LEU A 116 16.13 -14.24 -3.80
C LEU A 116 16.99 -15.48 -3.52
N ILE A 117 16.63 -16.29 -2.53
CA ILE A 117 17.29 -17.58 -2.26
C ILE A 117 16.21 -18.67 -2.15
N THR A 118 15.61 -19.04 -3.28
CA THR A 118 15.14 -20.41 -3.54
C THR A 118 15.17 -20.64 -5.04
#